data_AF-A0A924X8H6-F1
#
_entry.id   AF-A0A924X8H6-F1
#
_cell.length_a   1.000
_cell.length_b   1.000
_cell.length_c   1.000
_cell.angle_alpha   90.00
_cell.angle_beta   90.00
_cell.angle_gamma   90.00
#
_symmetry.space_group_name_H-M   'P 1'
#
loop_
_entity.id
_entity.type
_entity.pdbx_description
1 polymer ?
#
loop_
_entity_poly.entity_id
_entity_poly.type
_entity_poly.pdbx_seq_one_letter_code
_entity_poly.pdbx_strand_id
1 'polypeptide(L)'
;MKHLFRAFVALIGALATFYFVYWVPFSFIPGIENLRWIPFLGSLASAVVVGRYIWKGSDSVANGFLASVVKGAVVTGGIGFVGGFFGPILFAPEANQGPLLGIFITGPLGFLLGAIGGGIYWFARGRTSDASNPGHD
;
A
#
# COMPACT_ATOMS: atom_id res chain seq x y z
N MET A 1 -10.28 -6.39 -11.28
CA MET A 1 -9.11 -5.72 -10.65
C MET A 1 -9.46 -4.53 -9.75
N LYS A 2 -10.33 -3.59 -10.16
CA LYS A 2 -10.70 -2.41 -9.34
C LYS A 2 -11.23 -2.76 -7.94
N HIS A 3 -12.18 -3.68 -7.82
CA HIS A 3 -12.73 -4.11 -6.53
C HIS A 3 -11.70 -4.86 -5.66
N LEU A 4 -10.81 -5.63 -6.29
CA LEU A 4 -9.75 -6.37 -5.58
C LEU A 4 -8.71 -5.42 -4.99
N PHE A 5 -8.28 -4.40 -5.75
CA PHE A 5 -7.38 -3.35 -5.25
C PHE A 5 -8.02 -2.54 -4.13
N ARG A 6 -9.30 -2.17 -4.27
CA ARG A 6 -10.06 -1.48 -3.21
C ARG A 6 -10.16 -2.32 -1.94
N ALA A 7 -10.45 -3.60 -2.08
CA ALA A 7 -10.55 -4.52 -0.95
C ALA A 7 -9.20 -4.65 -0.25
N PHE A 8 -8.11 -4.77 -1.02
CA PHE A 8 -6.76 -4.84 -0.51
C PHE A 8 -6.36 -3.58 0.28
N VAL A 9 -6.56 -2.39 -0.29
CA VAL A 9 -6.22 -1.12 0.38
C VAL A 9 -7.09 -0.88 1.62
N ALA A 10 -8.39 -1.17 1.54
CA ALA A 10 -9.30 -1.06 2.68
C ALA A 10 -8.94 -2.06 3.79
N LEU A 11 -8.56 -3.29 3.44
CA LEU A 11 -8.13 -4.32 4.39
C LEU A 11 -6.83 -3.92 5.08
N ILE A 12 -5.82 -3.48 4.32
CA ILE A 12 -4.54 -3.01 4.90
C ILE A 12 -4.79 -1.83 5.83
N GLY A 13 -5.57 -0.83 5.40
CA GLY A 13 -5.90 0.32 6.23
C GLY A 13 -6.65 -0.06 7.50
N ALA A 14 -7.60 -0.99 7.42
CA ALA A 14 -8.34 -1.50 8.58
C ALA A 14 -7.43 -2.27 9.55
N LEU A 15 -6.56 -3.17 9.05
CA LEU A 15 -5.61 -3.93 9.87
C LEU A 15 -4.58 -3.02 10.54
N ALA A 16 -4.02 -2.06 9.81
CA ALA A 16 -3.11 -1.07 10.35
C ALA A 16 -3.78 -0.23 11.44
N THR A 17 -5.03 0.21 11.21
CA THR A 17 -5.83 0.93 12.21
C THR A 17 -6.07 0.09 13.45
N PHE A 18 -6.50 -1.17 13.28
CA PHE A 18 -6.73 -2.10 14.39
C PHE A 18 -5.48 -2.23 15.25
N TYR A 19 -4.35 -2.55 14.62
CA TYR A 19 -3.08 -2.78 15.32
C TYR A 19 -2.60 -1.52 16.05
N PHE A 20 -2.60 -0.37 15.35
CA PHE A 20 -2.13 0.90 15.92
C PHE A 20 -3.01 1.34 17.09
N VAL A 21 -4.34 1.31 16.92
CA VAL A 21 -5.29 1.73 17.97
C VAL A 21 -5.21 0.79 19.16
N TYR A 22 -5.06 -0.52 18.95
CA TYR A 22 -4.93 -1.50 20.02
C TYR A 22 -3.68 -1.27 20.88
N TRP A 23 -2.52 -1.00 20.25
CA TRP A 23 -1.24 -0.92 20.96
C TRP A 23 -0.90 0.47 21.48
N VAL A 24 -1.22 1.54 20.74
CA VAL A 24 -0.67 2.87 21.03
C VAL A 24 -1.59 3.67 21.97
N PRO A 25 -2.83 4.06 21.60
CA PRO A 25 -3.73 4.77 22.52
C PRO A 25 -3.97 4.04 23.85
N PHE A 26 -4.20 2.72 23.80
CA PHE A 26 -4.53 1.96 25.01
C PHE A 26 -3.32 1.68 25.91
N SER A 27 -2.07 1.79 25.42
CA SER A 27 -0.90 1.72 26.31
C SER A 27 -0.77 2.93 27.24
N PHE A 28 -1.41 4.06 26.90
CA PHE A 28 -1.38 5.27 27.71
C PHE A 28 -2.47 5.30 28.79
N ILE A 29 -3.30 4.26 28.92
CA ILE A 29 -4.38 4.22 29.92
C ILE A 29 -4.06 3.17 30.99
N PRO A 30 -3.52 3.58 32.15
CA PRO A 30 -3.20 2.68 33.24
C PRO A 30 -4.45 1.94 33.74
N GLY A 31 -4.33 0.63 34.00
CA GLY A 31 -5.42 -0.18 34.58
C GLY A 31 -6.36 -0.85 33.56
N ILE A 32 -6.29 -0.50 32.27
CA ILE A 32 -7.05 -1.19 31.20
C ILE A 32 -6.40 -2.54 30.81
N GLU A 33 -5.18 -2.80 31.25
CA GLU A 33 -4.41 -4.03 30.97
C GLU A 33 -5.15 -5.33 31.35
N ASN A 34 -5.96 -5.27 32.42
CA ASN A 34 -6.78 -6.38 32.91
C ASN A 34 -8.10 -6.54 32.13
N LEU A 35 -8.53 -5.50 31.41
CA LEU A 35 -9.77 -5.42 30.65
C LEU A 35 -9.48 -5.49 29.14
N ARG A 36 -8.76 -6.53 28.71
CA ARG A 36 -8.29 -6.72 27.32
C ARG A 36 -9.38 -6.62 26.25
N TRP A 37 -10.64 -6.80 26.63
CA TRP A 37 -11.79 -6.65 25.74
C TRP A 37 -12.08 -5.19 25.35
N ILE A 38 -11.75 -4.18 26.19
CA ILE A 38 -11.96 -2.76 25.86
C ILE A 38 -11.04 -2.32 24.70
N PRO A 39 -9.70 -2.52 24.75
CA PRO A 39 -8.83 -2.21 23.63
C PRO A 39 -9.21 -2.95 22.35
N PHE A 40 -9.60 -4.21 22.48
CA PHE A 40 -10.02 -5.04 21.35
C PHE A 40 -11.28 -4.49 20.66
N LEU A 41 -12.34 -4.22 21.42
CA LEU A 41 -13.59 -3.70 20.85
C LEU A 41 -13.40 -2.28 20.29
N GLY A 42 -12.64 -1.43 20.99
CA GLY A 42 -12.34 -0.08 20.53
C GLY A 42 -11.57 -0.08 19.20
N SER A 43 -10.49 -0.86 19.13
CA SER A 43 -9.69 -1.01 17.90
C SER A 43 -10.48 -1.65 16.76
N LEU A 44 -11.33 -2.64 17.03
CA LEU A 44 -12.20 -3.26 16.02
C LEU A 44 -13.20 -2.24 15.46
N ALA A 45 -13.84 -1.44 16.32
CA ALA A 45 -14.76 -0.39 15.90
C ALA A 45 -14.04 0.66 15.02
N SER A 46 -12.87 1.13 15.45
CA SER A 46 -12.05 2.05 14.66
C SER A 46 -11.65 1.47 13.31
N ALA A 47 -11.21 0.20 13.27
CA ALA A 47 -10.83 -0.49 12.04
C ALA A 47 -12.00 -0.61 11.05
N VAL A 48 -13.19 -0.93 11.53
CA VAL A 48 -14.40 -1.00 10.69
C VAL A 48 -14.76 0.37 10.13
N VAL A 49 -14.70 1.43 10.96
CA VAL A 49 -15.00 2.81 10.52
C VAL A 49 -14.00 3.26 9.45
N VAL A 50 -12.70 3.10 9.70
CA VAL A 50 -11.65 3.51 8.76
C VAL A 50 -11.70 2.66 7.48
N GLY A 51 -11.85 1.34 7.59
CA GLY A 51 -11.98 0.46 6.44
C GLY A 51 -13.19 0.84 5.55
N ARG A 52 -14.33 1.14 6.17
CA ARG A 52 -15.53 1.61 5.46
C ARG A 52 -15.31 2.98 4.80
N TYR A 53 -14.60 3.90 5.48
CA TYR A 53 -14.26 5.21 4.94
C TYR A 53 -13.35 5.09 3.71
N ILE A 54 -12.28 4.29 3.81
CA ILE A 54 -11.36 4.00 2.70
C ILE A 54 -12.12 3.39 1.53
N TRP A 55 -12.96 2.38 1.77
CA TRP A 55 -13.73 1.73 0.70
C TRP A 55 -14.63 2.70 -0.05
N LYS A 56 -15.32 3.60 0.66
CA LYS A 56 -16.20 4.63 0.08
C LYS A 56 -15.41 5.73 -0.65
N GLY A 57 -14.29 6.18 -0.10
CA GLY A 57 -13.43 7.20 -0.71
C GLY A 57 -12.62 6.70 -1.92
N SER A 58 -12.47 5.38 -2.07
CA SER A 58 -11.68 4.78 -3.14
C SER A 58 -12.31 4.88 -4.54
N ASP A 59 -13.59 5.25 -4.66
CA ASP A 59 -14.26 5.34 -5.96
C ASP A 59 -13.72 6.47 -6.86
N SER A 60 -13.36 7.63 -6.29
CA SER A 60 -12.73 8.71 -7.08
C SER A 60 -11.24 8.49 -7.30
N VAL A 61 -10.55 7.91 -6.31
CA VAL A 61 -9.10 7.71 -6.35
C VAL A 61 -8.72 6.63 -7.36
N ALA A 62 -9.51 5.56 -7.53
CA ALA A 62 -9.20 4.41 -8.38
C ALA A 62 -9.03 4.72 -9.89
N ASN A 63 -9.35 5.94 -10.34
CA ASN A 63 -9.13 6.42 -11.71
C ASN A 63 -8.15 7.59 -11.82
N GLY A 64 -7.62 8.08 -10.70
CA GLY A 64 -6.78 9.26 -10.65
C GLY A 64 -5.29 8.98 -10.87
N PHE A 65 -4.54 10.05 -11.13
CA PHE A 65 -3.08 10.07 -11.17
C PHE A 65 -2.46 9.34 -9.97
N LEU A 66 -2.97 9.63 -8.76
CA LEU A 66 -2.47 9.04 -7.52
C LEU A 66 -2.61 7.52 -7.48
N ALA A 67 -3.71 6.95 -7.99
CA ALA A 67 -3.85 5.48 -8.06
C ALA A 67 -2.87 4.86 -9.05
N SER A 68 -2.57 5.52 -10.17
CA SER A 68 -1.58 5.04 -11.13
C SER A 68 -0.18 5.02 -10.50
N VAL A 69 0.20 6.10 -9.81
CA VAL A 69 1.46 6.23 -9.06
C VAL A 69 1.57 5.17 -7.97
N VAL A 70 0.57 5.06 -7.09
CA VAL A 70 0.57 4.09 -5.98
C VAL A 70 0.60 2.66 -6.52
N LYS A 71 -0.16 2.35 -7.56
CA LYS A 71 -0.16 1.02 -8.17
C LYS A 71 1.22 0.68 -8.73
N GLY A 72 1.84 1.59 -9.47
CA GLY A 72 3.20 1.38 -9.98
C GLY A 72 4.19 1.18 -8.84
N ALA A 73 4.15 2.03 -7.81
CA ALA A 73 5.04 1.97 -6.65
C ALA A 73 4.94 0.64 -5.90
N VAL A 74 3.72 0.20 -5.56
CA VAL A 74 3.50 -1.04 -4.82
C VAL A 74 3.90 -2.27 -5.63
N VAL A 75 3.57 -2.31 -6.92
CA VAL A 75 3.90 -3.46 -7.77
C VAL A 75 5.41 -3.58 -7.96
N THR A 76 6.07 -2.52 -8.42
CA THR A 76 7.51 -2.56 -8.70
C THR A 76 8.33 -2.65 -7.41
N GLY A 77 7.92 -1.95 -6.35
CA GLY A 77 8.54 -2.06 -5.03
C GLY A 77 8.38 -3.44 -4.41
N GLY A 78 7.21 -4.07 -4.55
CA GLY A 78 6.98 -5.44 -4.10
C GLY A 78 7.85 -6.46 -4.82
N ILE A 79 7.95 -6.36 -6.16
CA ILE A 79 8.83 -7.23 -6.97
C ILE A 79 10.30 -7.04 -6.57
N GLY A 80 10.75 -5.78 -6.46
CA GLY A 80 12.11 -5.46 -6.04
C GLY A 80 12.42 -5.96 -4.63
N PHE A 81 11.49 -5.80 -3.69
CA PHE A 81 11.60 -6.29 -2.32
C PHE A 81 11.73 -7.82 -2.30
N VAL A 82 10.82 -8.55 -2.95
CA VAL A 82 10.85 -10.03 -2.98
C VAL A 82 12.16 -10.52 -3.59
N GLY A 83 12.58 -9.94 -4.72
CA GLY A 83 13.85 -10.29 -5.36
C GLY A 83 15.07 -10.05 -4.47
N GLY A 84 15.16 -8.89 -3.82
CA GLY A 84 16.32 -8.57 -2.95
C GLY A 84 16.25 -9.16 -1.55
N PHE A 85 15.06 -9.57 -1.08
CA PHE A 85 14.88 -10.21 0.22
C PHE A 85 15.26 -11.70 0.12
N PHE A 86 14.65 -12.41 -0.84
CA PHE A 86 14.84 -13.85 -0.99
C PHE A 86 16.05 -14.19 -1.87
N GLY A 87 16.44 -13.33 -2.80
CA GLY A 87 17.57 -13.57 -3.70
C GLY A 87 18.87 -13.90 -2.96
N PRO A 88 19.36 -13.06 -2.03
CA PRO A 88 20.55 -13.37 -1.24
C PRO A 88 20.41 -14.66 -0.43
N ILE A 89 19.23 -14.90 0.15
CA ILE A 89 18.96 -16.11 0.95
C ILE A 89 19.08 -17.39 0.10
N LEU A 90 18.62 -17.35 -1.16
CA LEU A 90 18.59 -18.52 -2.04
C LEU A 90 19.90 -18.73 -2.81
N PHE A 91 20.53 -17.64 -3.29
CA PHE A 91 21.68 -17.72 -4.21
C PHE A 91 23.02 -17.40 -3.54
N ALA A 92 23.02 -16.74 -2.39
CA ALA A 92 24.23 -16.40 -1.65
C ALA A 92 24.02 -16.56 -0.12
N PRO A 93 23.62 -17.76 0.35
CA PRO A 93 23.28 -17.99 1.76
C PRO A 93 24.46 -17.74 2.72
N GLU A 94 25.69 -17.91 2.22
CA GLU A 94 26.93 -17.66 2.98
C GLU A 94 27.24 -16.16 3.16
N ALA A 95 26.55 -15.28 2.42
CA ALA A 95 26.72 -13.84 2.55
C ALA A 95 26.02 -13.34 3.82
N ASN A 96 26.78 -12.70 4.71
CA ASN A 96 26.29 -12.17 5.98
C ASN A 96 25.39 -10.92 5.83
N GLN A 97 24.87 -10.68 4.64
CA GLN A 97 24.06 -9.50 4.29
C GLN A 97 22.56 -9.78 4.32
N GLY A 98 22.14 -11.03 4.52
CA GLY A 98 20.74 -11.41 4.76
C GLY A 98 19.73 -10.71 3.83
N PRO A 99 18.50 -10.42 4.31
CA PRO A 99 17.48 -9.75 3.51
C PRO A 99 17.70 -8.23 3.33
N LEU A 100 18.88 -7.70 3.69
CA LEU A 100 19.11 -6.25 3.75
C LEU A 100 19.04 -5.58 2.38
N LEU A 101 19.43 -6.29 1.32
CA LEU A 101 19.32 -5.81 -0.07
C LEU A 101 17.86 -5.50 -0.43
N GLY A 102 16.94 -6.40 -0.08
CA GLY A 102 15.50 -6.25 -0.26
C GLY A 102 14.93 -5.08 0.52
N ILE A 103 15.31 -4.98 1.80
CA ILE A 103 14.77 -3.99 2.73
C ILE A 103 15.27 -2.57 2.41
N PHE A 104 16.56 -2.40 2.13
CA PHE A 104 17.18 -1.07 2.03
C PHE A 104 17.36 -0.57 0.59
N ILE A 105 17.44 -1.46 -0.40
CA ILE A 105 17.80 -1.06 -1.76
C ILE A 105 16.70 -1.42 -2.74
N THR A 106 16.51 -2.71 -3.05
CA THR A 106 15.69 -3.10 -4.20
C THR A 106 14.20 -2.87 -3.96
N GLY A 107 13.71 -3.02 -2.73
CA GLY A 107 12.34 -2.66 -2.35
C GLY A 107 12.08 -1.15 -2.48
N PRO A 108 12.82 -0.29 -1.75
CA PRO A 108 12.65 1.16 -1.85
C PRO A 108 12.91 1.73 -3.26
N LEU A 109 13.93 1.26 -3.96
CA LEU A 109 14.24 1.68 -5.33
C LEU A 109 13.13 1.28 -6.30
N GLY A 110 12.66 0.03 -6.20
CA GLY A 110 11.52 -0.45 -6.98
C GLY A 110 10.26 0.38 -6.72
N PHE A 111 10.03 0.77 -5.47
CA PHE A 111 8.90 1.62 -5.10
C PHE A 111 8.97 3.00 -5.76
N LEU A 112 10.14 3.65 -5.71
CA LEU A 112 10.36 4.95 -6.34
C LEU A 112 10.22 4.88 -7.87
N LEU A 113 10.89 3.92 -8.51
CA LEU A 113 10.80 3.74 -9.96
C LEU A 113 9.37 3.40 -10.40
N GLY A 114 8.67 2.58 -9.61
CA GLY A 114 7.27 2.26 -9.82
C GLY A 114 6.36 3.49 -9.71
N ALA A 115 6.59 4.35 -8.72
CA ALA A 115 5.84 5.61 -8.55
C ALA A 115 6.00 6.53 -9.77
N ILE A 116 7.25 6.73 -10.21
CA ILE A 116 7.59 7.53 -11.39
C ILE A 116 6.95 6.94 -12.64
N GLY A 117 7.13 5.63 -12.88
CA GLY A 117 6.56 4.93 -14.03
C GLY A 117 5.03 4.97 -14.06
N GLY A 118 4.38 4.82 -12.91
CA GLY A 118 2.93 4.96 -12.77
C GLY A 118 2.43 6.36 -13.11
N GLY A 119 3.19 7.40 -12.73
CA GLY A 119 2.91 8.78 -13.10
C GLY A 119 3.07 9.03 -14.60
N ILE A 120 4.19 8.62 -15.19
CA ILE A 120 4.47 8.72 -16.63
C ILE A 120 3.38 8.00 -17.43
N TYR A 121 3.02 6.78 -17.04
CA TYR A 121 1.97 6.00 -17.70
C TYR A 121 0.63 6.73 -17.71
N TRP A 122 0.25 7.37 -16.59
CA TRP A 122 -0.98 8.16 -16.54
C TRP A 122 -0.96 9.31 -17.55
N PHE A 123 0.15 10.08 -17.60
CA PHE A 123 0.27 11.23 -18.52
C PHE A 123 0.31 10.80 -19.98
N ALA A 124 0.98 9.68 -20.29
CA ALA A 124 1.00 9.12 -21.64
C ALA A 124 -0.40 8.68 -22.09
N ARG A 125 -1.19 8.09 -21.19
CA ARG A 125 -2.56 7.62 -21.50
C ARG A 125 -3.53 8.77 -21.80
N GLY A 126 -3.38 9.92 -21.14
CA GLY A 126 -4.21 11.10 -21.40
C GLY A 126 -4.04 11.66 -22.83
N ARG A 127 -2.83 11.56 -23.39
CA ARG A 127 -2.50 12.06 -24.74
C ARG A 127 -3.06 11.22 -25.88
N THR A 128 -3.31 9.93 -25.64
CA THR A 128 -3.84 9.03 -26.68
C THR A 128 -5.34 9.26 -26.94
N SER A 129 -6.09 9.73 -25.94
CA SER A 129 -7.53 10.01 -26.08
C SER A 129 -7.82 11.24 -26.97
N ASP A 130 -6.96 12.27 -26.93
CA ASP A 130 -7.09 13.46 -27.79
C ASP A 130 -6.68 13.20 -29.24
N ALA A 131 -5.73 12.28 -29.48
CA ALA A 131 -5.28 11.94 -30.82
C ALA A 131 -6.30 11.10 -31.63
N SER A 132 -7.33 10.55 -30.98
CA SER A 132 -8.38 9.74 -31.63
C SER A 132 -9.66 10.50 -32.01
N ASN A 133 -9.75 11.82 -31.77
CA ASN A 133 -10.89 12.65 -32.19
C ASN A 133 -10.48 13.77 -33.16
N PRO A 134 -10.10 13.47 -34.42
CA PRO A 134 -9.96 14.47 -35.47
C PRO A 134 -11.35 14.82 -35.99
N GLY A 135 -12.04 15.76 -35.34
CA GLY A 135 -13.37 16.16 -35.77
C GLY A 135 -13.89 17.36 -35.00
N HIS A 136 -13.52 18.55 -35.45
CA HIS A 136 -14.46 19.64 -35.73
C HIS A 136 -13.69 20.79 -36.36
N ASP A 137 -13.62 20.73 -37.70
CA ASP A 137 -13.49 21.89 -38.57
C ASP A 137 -14.88 22.56 -38.71
#